data_AF-B9YC49-F1
#
_entry.id   AF-B9YC49-F1
#
_cell.length_a   1.000
_cell.length_b   1.000
_cell.length_c   1.000
_cell.angle_alpha   90.00
_cell.angle_beta   90.00
_cell.angle_gamma   90.00
#
_symmetry.space_group_name_H-M   'P 1'
#
loop_
_entity.id
_entity.type
_entity.pdbx_description
1 polymer ?
#
loop_
_entity_poly.entity_id
_entity_poly.type
_entity_poly.pdbx_seq_one_letter_code
_entity_poly.pdbx_strand_id
1 'polypeptide(L)' 'IDGNSEIVTVLAGEDASEEETSQIARYIEDQFGVETDIQAGGQPVYSFIFGVE' A
#
# COMPACT_ATOMS: atom_id res chain seq x y z
N ILE A 1 -21.40 2.77 8.70
CA ILE A 1 -20.00 2.47 9.05
C ILE A 1 -19.88 0.99 8.83
N ASP A 2 -19.51 0.61 7.60
CA ASP A 2 -19.52 -0.78 7.15
C ASP A 2 -18.33 -1.50 7.78
N GLY A 3 -18.62 -2.50 8.61
CA GLY A 3 -17.65 -3.13 9.50
C GLY A 3 -16.82 -4.25 8.87
N ASN A 4 -16.55 -4.20 7.56
CA ASN A 4 -15.75 -5.22 6.88
C ASN A 4 -15.09 -4.74 5.57
N SER A 5 -14.83 -3.44 5.42
CA SER A 5 -14.00 -2.94 4.31
C SER A 5 -12.55 -3.33 4.58
N GLU A 6 -12.09 -4.36 3.87
CA GLU A 6 -10.69 -4.78 3.88
C GLU A 6 -9.84 -3.64 3.32
N ILE A 7 -8.81 -3.26 4.08
CA ILE A 7 -7.90 -2.17 3.70
C ILE A 7 -6.46 -2.66 3.74
N VAL A 8 -5.69 -2.28 2.72
CA VAL A 8 -4.26 -2.57 2.64
C VAL A 8 -3.48 -1.29 2.79
N THR A 9 -2.75 -1.16 3.91
CA THR A 9 -1.80 -0.06 4.11
C THR A 9 -0.47 -0.40 3.47
N VAL A 10 0.01 0.46 2.58
CA VAL A 10 1.31 0.37 1.93
C VAL A 10 2.22 1.45 2.49
N LEU A 11 3.24 1.05 3.25
CA LEU A 11 4.29 1.95 3.70
C LEU A 11 5.43 1.95 2.67
N ALA A 12 5.67 3.09 2.02
CA ALA A 12 6.73 3.27 1.04
C ALA A 12 8.07 3.64 1.71
N GLY A 13 9.13 2.87 1.43
CA GLY A 13 10.49 3.11 1.91
C GLY A 13 11.15 4.33 1.26
N GLU A 14 12.36 4.68 1.70
CA GLU A 14 13.06 5.90 1.20
C GLU A 14 13.34 5.86 -0.31
N ASP A 15 13.60 4.67 -0.85
CA ASP A 15 13.93 4.49 -2.27
C ASP A 15 12.71 4.15 -3.13
N ALA A 16 11.51 4.03 -2.55
CA ALA A 16 10.31 3.69 -3.30
C ALA A 16 9.83 4.90 -4.12
N SER A 17 9.74 4.72 -5.44
CA SER A 17 9.25 5.79 -6.32
C SER A 17 7.72 5.91 -6.28
N GLU A 18 7.19 7.10 -6.57
CA GLU A 18 5.74 7.31 -6.71
C GLU A 18 5.13 6.44 -7.80
N GLU A 19 5.87 6.18 -8.88
CA GLU A 19 5.42 5.35 -9.99
C GLU A 19 5.31 3.87 -9.60
N GLU A 20 6.28 3.33 -8.86
CA GLU A 20 6.21 1.97 -8.31
C GLU A 20 5.08 1.84 -7.28
N THR A 21 4.97 2.82 -6.38
CA THR A 21 3.94 2.83 -5.33
C THR A 21 2.53 2.87 -5.93
N SER A 22 2.33 3.69 -6.97
CA SER A 22 1.05 3.78 -7.70
C SER A 22 0.72 2.50 -8.47
N GLN A 23 1.72 1.82 -9.03
CA GLN A 23 1.51 0.54 -9.71
C GLN A 23 1.11 -0.56 -8.73
N ILE A 24 1.75 -0.62 -7.57
CA ILE A 24 1.43 -1.57 -6.50
C ILE A 24 0.02 -1.34 -5.97
N ALA A 25 -0.34 -0.09 -5.69
CA ALA A 25 -1.68 0.27 -5.22
C ALA A 25 -2.76 -0.18 -6.22
N ARG A 26 -2.62 0.18 -7.50
CA ARG A 26 -3.56 -0.26 -8.56
C ARG A 26 -3.63 -1.77 -8.69
N TYR A 27 -2.51 -2.47 -8.60
CA TYR A 27 -2.49 -3.93 -8.66
C TYR A 27 -3.28 -4.54 -7.50
N ILE A 28 -3.13 -4.02 -6.28
CA ILE A 28 -3.85 -4.52 -5.11
C ILE A 28 -5.36 -4.25 -5.24
N GLU A 29 -5.73 -3.03 -5.61
CA GLU A 29 -7.14 -2.63 -5.80
C GLU A 29 -7.82 -3.46 -6.90
N ASP A 30 -7.16 -3.65 -8.05
CA ASP A 30 -7.73 -4.40 -9.18
C ASP A 30 -7.85 -5.90 -8.91
N GLN A 31 -6.84 -6.50 -8.27
CA GLN A 31 -6.81 -7.95 -8.06
C GLN A 31 -7.63 -8.41 -6.85
N PHE A 32 -7.70 -7.60 -5.80
CA PHE A 32 -8.35 -7.98 -4.56
C PHE A 32 -9.63 -7.20 -4.28
N GLY A 33 -9.89 -6.10 -5.00
CA GLY A 33 -11.09 -5.28 -4.77
C GLY A 33 -11.11 -4.59 -3.41
N VAL A 34 -9.94 -4.43 -2.79
CA VAL A 34 -9.73 -3.81 -1.47
C VAL A 34 -9.26 -2.36 -1.64
N GLU A 35 -9.48 -1.52 -0.63
CA GLU A 35 -8.98 -0.15 -0.65
C GLU A 35 -7.48 -0.13 -0.27
N THR A 36 -6.70 0.76 -0.91
CA THR A 36 -5.30 0.95 -0.54
C THR A 36 -5.07 2.29 0.14
N ASP A 37 -4.33 2.28 1.26
CA ASP A 37 -3.86 3.48 1.96
C ASP A 37 -2.33 3.55 1.86
N ILE A 38 -1.83 4.58 1.18
CA ILE A 38 -0.41 4.74 0.89
C ILE A 38 0.19 5.77 1.85
N GLN A 39 1.20 5.37 2.61
CA GLN A 39 1.91 6.29 3.51
C GLN A 39 3.42 6.26 3.26
N ALA A 40 4.08 7.40 3.46
CA ALA A 40 5.53 7.47 3.45
C ALA A 40 6.09 6.83 4.73
N GLY A 41 6.74 5.69 4.59
CA GLY A 41 7.34 4.94 5.68
C GLY A 41 8.80 5.33 5.95
N GLY A 42 9.56 5.68 4.91
CA GLY A 42 10.95 6.13 5.04
C GLY A 42 11.89 5.05 5.59
N GLN A 43 11.58 3.77 5.36
CA GLN A 43 12.48 2.69 5.75
C GLN A 43 13.67 2.61 4.78
N PRO A 44 14.92 2.58 5.28
CA PRO A 44 16.12 2.51 4.43
C PRO A 44 16.43 1.10 3.90
N VAL A 45 15.79 0.07 4.46
CA VAL A 45 16.10 -1.34 4.13
C VAL A 45 14.95 -2.01 3.38
N TYR A 46 13.70 -1.66 3.71
CA TYR A 46 12.52 -2.24 3.09
C TYR A 46 11.87 -1.21 2.19
N SER A 47 11.75 -1.53 0.91
CA SER A 47 11.07 -0.65 -0.06
C SER A 47 9.57 -0.57 0.20
N PHE A 48 8.94 -1.65 0.70
CA PHE A 48 7.52 -1.66 1.02
C PHE A 48 7.22 -2.53 2.26
N ILE A 49 6.28 -2.07 3.08
CA ILE A 49 5.67 -2.85 4.16
C ILE A 49 4.15 -2.81 3.97
N PHE A 50 3.51 -3.97 4.09
CA PHE A 50 2.07 -4.11 3.91
C PHE A 50 1.39 -4.45 5.23
N GLY A 51 0.40 -3.66 5.61
CA GLY A 51 -0.58 -3.98 6.65
C GLY A 51 -1.89 -4.39 5.99
N VAL A 52 -2.53 -5.44 6.48
CA VAL A 52 -3.83 -5.93 6.00
C VAL A 52 -4.76 -5.98 7.21
N GLU A 53 -5.94 -5.37 7.09
CA GLU A 53 -7.01 -5.37 8.10
C GLU A 53 -8.28 -5.97 7.54
#